data_AF-A0A2T9Y905-F1
#
_entry.id   AF-A0A2T9Y905-F1
#
_cell.length_a   1.000
_cell.length_b   1.000
_cell.length_c   1.000
_cell.angle_alpha   90.00
_cell.angle_beta   90.00
_cell.angle_gamma   90.00
#
_symmetry.space_group_name_H-M   'P 1'
#
loop_
_entity.id
_entity.type
_entity.pdbx_description
1 polymer ?
#
loop_
_entity_poly.entity_id
_entity_poly.type
_entity_poly.pdbx_seq_one_letter_code
_entity_poly.pdbx_strand_id
1 'polypeptide(L)'
;MWSRIILFTIGFYKIDERLVSLKQSSSTRNKKSSKEVSPKSGDIIISNHSSYIDLLFFIARFDPVFVKIDNATLYMTPYKGFEAVFKSVRPPSALLNASEARSLSSITTEARINNLGPVVAFPENTTSNGLALLKMLPIFGNSENLDEKSNLFVYSLRYPFKYFSPTYSIGNAYSHFAHLCSQIYNKLAVVRVSTEECPKLNDENVQTNMQGETEDTGKEQENGSVNVDKKLGSILVSISRLRQTKLSALDKLDFLKYYNERLEKYKSVK
;
A
#
# COMPACT_ATOMS: atom_id res chain seq x y z
N MET A 1 1.48 10.03 18.40
CA MET A 1 2.69 10.19 19.25
C MET A 1 3.37 8.84 19.52
N TRP A 2 2.69 7.86 20.11
CA TRP A 2 3.22 6.52 20.44
C TRP A 2 4.01 5.83 19.31
N SER A 3 3.54 5.91 18.06
CA SER A 3 4.19 5.27 16.90
C SER A 3 5.63 5.77 16.66
N ARG A 4 5.91 7.05 16.94
CA ARG A 4 7.27 7.62 16.86
C ARG A 4 8.19 7.05 17.94
N ILE A 5 7.67 6.84 19.13
CA ILE A 5 8.40 6.22 20.25
C ILE A 5 8.73 4.77 19.88
N ILE A 6 7.76 4.01 19.37
CA ILE A 6 8.00 2.63 18.92
C ILE A 6 9.07 2.61 17.81
N LEU A 7 8.93 3.40 16.75
CA LEU A 7 9.92 3.49 15.66
C LEU A 7 11.32 3.80 16.17
N PHE A 8 11.46 4.71 17.14
CA PHE A 8 12.72 5.00 17.80
C PHE A 8 13.26 3.78 18.57
N THR A 9 12.42 3.10 19.36
CA THR A 9 12.82 1.88 20.11
C THR A 9 13.27 0.73 19.21
N ILE A 10 12.67 0.55 18.02
CA ILE A 10 13.11 -0.45 17.03
C ILE A 10 14.22 0.05 16.08
N GLY A 11 14.96 1.09 16.46
CA GLY A 11 16.18 1.54 15.80
C GLY A 11 16.00 2.42 14.55
N PHE A 12 14.78 2.86 14.23
CA PHE A 12 14.50 3.72 13.07
C PHE A 12 14.70 5.21 13.39
N TYR A 13 15.92 5.58 13.76
CA TYR A 13 16.27 6.97 14.11
C TYR A 13 16.24 7.94 12.93
N LYS A 14 16.46 7.45 11.71
CA LYS A 14 16.47 8.26 10.49
C LYS A 14 15.70 7.57 9.38
N ILE A 15 14.69 8.28 8.88
CA ILE A 15 13.85 7.87 7.75
C ILE A 15 14.23 8.74 6.56
N ASP A 16 14.78 8.14 5.50
CA ASP A 16 15.19 8.85 4.29
C ASP A 16 13.96 9.03 3.36
N GLU A 17 13.17 10.08 3.57
CA GLU A 17 12.08 10.47 2.65
C GLU A 17 12.64 11.20 1.41
N ARG A 18 12.18 10.80 0.21
CA ARG A 18 12.59 11.40 -1.08
C ARG A 18 11.38 11.60 -1.97
N LEU A 19 11.21 12.82 -2.49
CA LEU A 19 10.30 13.06 -3.61
C LEU A 19 10.99 12.66 -4.93
N VAL A 20 10.23 12.02 -5.82
CA VAL A 20 10.64 11.63 -7.17
C VAL A 20 9.62 12.14 -8.18
N SER A 21 10.14 12.67 -9.30
CA SER A 21 9.39 12.88 -10.53
C SER A 21 9.76 11.78 -11.52
N LEU A 22 8.75 11.13 -12.06
CA LEU A 22 8.78 10.04 -13.03
C LEU A 22 9.15 10.54 -14.43
N LYS A 23 8.84 11.81 -14.75
CA LYS A 23 9.22 12.44 -16.03
C LYS A 23 10.69 12.86 -16.00
N GLN A 24 11.57 11.86 -16.10
CA GLN A 24 13.02 12.01 -16.13
C GLN A 24 13.54 12.59 -17.47
N SER A 25 13.14 13.84 -17.79
CA SER A 25 13.88 14.67 -18.73
C SER A 25 14.93 15.47 -17.98
N SER A 26 16.20 15.25 -18.32
CA SER A 26 17.37 15.92 -17.74
C SER A 26 17.44 17.43 -17.99
N SER A 27 16.52 17.99 -18.79
CA SER A 27 16.53 19.39 -19.24
C SER A 27 15.73 20.36 -18.34
N THR A 28 14.85 19.87 -17.45
CA THR A 28 13.90 20.75 -16.72
C THR A 28 14.25 20.95 -15.24
N ARG A 29 15.55 21.07 -14.92
CA ARG A 29 16.04 21.22 -13.53
C ARG A 29 15.64 22.54 -12.83
N ASN A 30 15.05 23.49 -13.58
CA ASN A 30 14.71 24.84 -13.14
C ASN A 30 13.20 25.21 -13.22
N LYS A 31 12.27 24.24 -13.34
CA LYS A 31 10.86 24.58 -13.11
C LYS A 31 10.67 24.81 -11.60
N LYS A 32 10.31 26.03 -11.22
CA LYS A 32 10.00 26.43 -9.82
C LYS A 32 9.22 25.31 -9.13
N SER A 33 9.68 24.88 -7.96
CA SER A 33 9.00 23.90 -7.12
C SER A 33 7.54 24.29 -6.96
N SER A 34 6.64 23.54 -7.60
CA SER A 34 5.23 23.61 -7.25
C SER A 34 5.09 23.24 -5.78
N LYS A 35 4.22 23.96 -5.09
CA LYS A 35 4.14 23.91 -3.63
C LYS A 35 3.72 22.51 -3.19
N GLU A 36 4.67 21.70 -2.70
CA GLU A 36 4.45 20.29 -2.38
C GLU A 36 3.27 20.13 -1.41
N VAL A 37 2.18 19.55 -1.90
CA VAL A 37 0.96 19.36 -1.12
C VAL A 37 1.13 18.13 -0.22
N SER A 38 0.97 18.25 1.10
CA SER A 38 0.86 17.08 1.97
C SER A 38 -0.56 16.47 1.87
N PRO A 39 -0.70 15.13 1.96
CA PRO A 39 -2.01 14.49 2.11
C PRO A 39 -2.83 15.11 3.25
N LYS A 40 -4.13 15.30 3.03
CA LYS A 40 -5.09 15.86 3.98
C LYS A 40 -6.16 14.83 4.37
N SER A 41 -7.03 15.21 5.30
CA SER A 41 -8.21 14.44 5.70
C SER A 41 -9.06 14.02 4.49
N GLY A 42 -9.23 12.71 4.31
CA GLY A 42 -9.96 12.11 3.18
C GLY A 42 -9.16 11.86 1.89
N ASP A 43 -7.97 12.46 1.71
CA ASP A 43 -7.10 12.11 0.56
C ASP A 43 -6.63 10.65 0.64
N ILE A 44 -6.33 10.03 -0.51
CA ILE A 44 -5.98 8.61 -0.58
C ILE A 44 -4.47 8.42 -0.78
N ILE A 45 -3.87 7.60 0.08
CA ILE A 45 -2.48 7.16 0.00
C ILE A 45 -2.45 5.71 -0.49
N ILE A 46 -1.75 5.45 -1.59
CA ILE A 46 -1.47 4.11 -2.11
C ILE A 46 -0.01 3.76 -1.82
N SER A 47 0.24 2.59 -1.23
CA SER A 47 1.62 2.14 -0.93
C SER A 47 1.79 0.63 -1.03
N ASN A 48 3.03 0.17 -1.24
CA ASN A 48 3.39 -1.22 -0.99
C ASN A 48 3.33 -1.53 0.51
N HIS A 49 3.16 -2.80 0.86
CA HIS A 49 3.12 -3.29 2.23
C HIS A 49 4.06 -4.49 2.42
N SER A 50 4.99 -4.38 3.34
CA SER A 50 6.00 -5.41 3.65
C SER A 50 6.25 -5.60 5.15
N SER A 51 5.75 -4.71 6.01
CA SER A 51 5.90 -4.83 7.46
C SER A 51 4.81 -4.05 8.22
N TYR A 52 4.51 -4.44 9.46
CA TYR A 52 3.71 -3.60 10.36
C TYR A 52 4.37 -2.24 10.66
N ILE A 53 5.68 -2.12 10.41
CA ILE A 53 6.45 -0.87 10.49
C ILE A 53 5.93 0.17 9.46
N ASP A 54 5.37 -0.27 8.33
CA ASP A 54 4.77 0.62 7.33
C ASP A 54 3.61 1.41 7.94
N LEU A 55 2.76 0.74 8.73
CA LEU A 55 1.67 1.37 9.45
C LEU A 55 2.20 2.33 10.52
N LEU A 56 3.24 1.94 11.27
CA LEU A 56 3.86 2.82 12.27
C LEU A 56 4.39 4.11 11.62
N PHE A 57 5.00 4.04 10.44
CA PHE A 57 5.43 5.20 9.66
C PHE A 57 4.25 6.12 9.31
N PHE A 58 3.20 5.58 8.68
CA PHE A 58 2.05 6.40 8.28
C PHE A 58 1.31 6.99 9.50
N ILE A 59 1.13 6.24 10.60
CA ILE A 59 0.58 6.75 11.87
C ILE A 59 1.45 7.87 12.44
N ALA A 60 2.78 7.71 12.44
CA ALA A 60 3.71 8.74 12.91
C ALA A 60 3.67 10.02 12.07
N ARG A 61 3.26 9.94 10.79
CA ARG A 61 3.34 11.01 9.81
C ARG A 61 2.01 11.74 9.54
N PHE A 62 0.87 11.03 9.60
CA PHE A 62 -0.44 11.52 9.16
C PHE A 62 -1.65 11.12 10.02
N ASP A 63 -1.49 10.22 11.01
CA ASP A 63 -2.59 9.61 11.79
C ASP A 63 -3.79 9.07 10.95
N PRO A 64 -3.53 8.25 9.92
CA PRO A 64 -4.50 7.93 8.88
C PRO A 64 -5.57 6.92 9.33
N VAL A 65 -6.58 6.76 8.48
CA VAL A 65 -7.43 5.56 8.43
C VAL A 65 -6.77 4.56 7.50
N PHE A 66 -6.52 3.32 7.94
CA PHE A 66 -6.11 2.24 7.05
C PHE A 66 -7.33 1.50 6.53
N VAL A 67 -7.29 0.99 5.30
CA VAL A 67 -8.33 0.12 4.77
C VAL A 67 -7.79 -1.29 4.49
N LYS A 68 -8.56 -2.29 4.91
CA LYS A 68 -8.41 -3.68 4.46
C LYS A 68 -9.43 -3.94 3.37
N ILE A 69 -9.01 -4.54 2.27
CA ILE A 69 -9.83 -4.70 1.06
C ILE A 69 -10.38 -6.14 1.03
N ASP A 70 -11.62 -6.30 0.59
CA ASP A 70 -12.17 -7.62 0.28
C ASP A 70 -11.67 -8.12 -1.08
N ASN A 71 -11.24 -9.39 -1.15
CA ASN A 71 -10.69 -9.93 -2.39
C ASN A 71 -11.77 -10.23 -3.44
N ALA A 72 -13.04 -10.37 -3.03
CA ALA A 72 -14.16 -10.66 -3.90
C ALA A 72 -14.94 -9.40 -4.31
N THR A 73 -15.34 -8.58 -3.35
CA THR A 73 -16.25 -7.44 -3.59
C THR A 73 -15.56 -6.08 -3.76
N LEU A 74 -14.26 -5.97 -3.45
CA LEU A 74 -13.49 -4.72 -3.41
C LEU A 74 -14.02 -3.65 -2.42
N TYR A 75 -15.03 -3.98 -1.61
CA TYR A 75 -15.39 -3.18 -0.43
C TYR A 75 -14.30 -3.27 0.64
N MET A 76 -14.37 -2.35 1.59
CA MET A 76 -13.29 -2.11 2.54
C MET A 76 -13.78 -1.98 3.97
N THR A 77 -12.97 -2.44 4.91
CA THR A 77 -13.16 -2.17 6.34
C THR A 77 -12.09 -1.20 6.84
N PRO A 78 -12.47 -0.05 7.43
CA PRO A 78 -11.53 0.91 7.98
C PRO A 78 -10.99 0.47 9.36
N TYR A 79 -9.70 0.69 9.61
CA TYR A 79 -9.03 0.45 10.88
C TYR A 79 -8.13 1.65 11.24
N LYS A 80 -7.99 1.97 12.54
CA LYS A 80 -7.10 3.05 13.01
C LYS A 80 -6.08 2.56 14.06
N GLY A 81 -5.00 3.32 14.20
CA GLY A 81 -4.03 3.20 15.30
C GLY A 81 -3.52 1.78 15.55
N PHE A 82 -3.59 1.34 16.81
CA PHE A 82 -3.14 0.00 17.21
C PHE A 82 -3.95 -1.14 16.59
N GLU A 83 -5.24 -0.96 16.32
CA GLU A 83 -6.05 -2.03 15.72
C GLU A 83 -5.49 -2.41 14.34
N ALA A 84 -5.19 -1.41 13.51
CA ALA A 84 -4.59 -1.62 12.19
C ALA A 84 -3.24 -2.37 12.31
N VAL A 85 -2.38 -1.98 13.27
CA VAL A 85 -1.10 -2.67 13.54
C VAL A 85 -1.32 -4.14 13.93
N PHE A 86 -2.20 -4.43 14.88
CA PHE A 86 -2.49 -5.81 15.30
C PHE A 86 -3.17 -6.65 14.20
N LYS A 87 -4.00 -6.03 13.34
CA LYS A 87 -4.59 -6.72 12.19
C LYS A 87 -3.56 -7.00 11.09
N SER A 88 -2.59 -6.11 10.86
CA SER A 88 -1.51 -6.31 9.86
C SER A 88 -0.56 -7.48 10.18
N VAL A 89 -0.46 -7.85 11.46
CA VAL A 89 0.35 -9.00 11.94
C VAL A 89 -0.36 -10.34 11.72
N ARG A 90 -1.70 -10.34 11.60
CA ARG A 90 -2.50 -11.55 11.42
C ARG A 90 -2.48 -12.01 9.95
N PRO A 91 -2.72 -13.30 9.67
CA PRO A 91 -2.86 -13.77 8.29
C PRO A 91 -3.98 -12.98 7.56
N PRO A 92 -3.86 -12.77 6.24
CA PRO A 92 -4.93 -12.16 5.47
C PRO A 92 -6.20 -13.00 5.57
N SER A 93 -7.37 -12.35 5.50
CA SER A 93 -8.66 -13.05 5.44
C SER A 93 -9.09 -13.16 3.98
N ALA A 94 -9.66 -14.30 3.60
CA ALA A 94 -10.18 -14.48 2.25
C ALA A 94 -11.37 -13.54 1.95
N LEU A 95 -12.27 -13.41 2.93
CA LEU A 95 -13.48 -12.58 2.88
C LEU A 95 -13.52 -11.59 4.05
N LEU A 96 -14.24 -10.48 3.88
CA LEU A 96 -14.60 -9.54 4.96
C LEU A 96 -15.97 -9.85 5.58
N ASN A 97 -16.21 -9.31 6.78
CA ASN A 97 -17.54 -9.31 7.39
C ASN A 97 -18.44 -8.31 6.65
N ALA A 98 -19.54 -8.78 6.06
CA ALA A 98 -20.42 -7.92 5.26
C ALA A 98 -20.99 -6.71 6.03
N SER A 99 -21.14 -6.81 7.35
CA SER A 99 -21.59 -5.72 8.23
C SER A 99 -20.56 -4.59 8.41
N GLU A 100 -19.28 -4.83 8.11
CA GLU A 100 -18.16 -3.88 8.26
C GLU A 100 -17.63 -3.39 6.90
N ALA A 101 -18.24 -3.82 5.80
CA ALA A 101 -17.84 -3.50 4.43
C ALA A 101 -18.45 -2.17 3.98
N ARG A 102 -17.61 -1.23 3.52
CA ARG A 102 -18.01 0.08 2.97
C ARG A 102 -17.23 0.38 1.69
N SER A 103 -17.78 1.24 0.83
CA SER A 103 -17.05 1.75 -0.34
C SER A 103 -15.93 2.72 0.08
N LEU A 104 -14.88 2.82 -0.74
CA LEU A 104 -13.76 3.73 -0.47
C LEU A 104 -14.22 5.19 -0.43
N SER A 105 -15.17 5.60 -1.28
CA SER A 105 -15.75 6.95 -1.30
C SER A 105 -16.50 7.32 -0.02
N SER A 106 -17.16 6.35 0.61
CA SER A 106 -17.79 6.53 1.91
C SER A 106 -16.75 6.77 3.01
N ILE A 107 -15.68 5.96 3.03
CA ILE A 107 -14.60 6.05 4.04
C ILE A 107 -13.81 7.35 3.89
N THR A 108 -13.49 7.78 2.67
CA THR A 108 -12.79 9.05 2.41
C THR A 108 -13.66 10.25 2.77
N THR A 109 -14.96 10.19 2.50
CA THR A 109 -15.92 11.23 2.90
C THR A 109 -16.06 11.33 4.42
N GLU A 110 -16.19 10.20 5.12
CA GLU A 110 -16.21 10.14 6.58
C GLU A 110 -14.90 10.71 7.17
N ALA A 111 -13.74 10.32 6.63
CA ALA A 111 -12.45 10.81 7.07
C ALA A 111 -12.26 12.32 6.81
N ARG A 112 -12.83 12.85 5.73
CA ARG A 112 -12.84 14.29 5.40
C ARG A 112 -13.70 15.09 6.37
N ILE A 113 -14.93 14.64 6.65
CA ILE A 113 -15.88 15.32 7.56
C ILE A 113 -15.34 15.32 9.00
N ASN A 114 -14.89 14.16 9.48
CA ASN A 114 -14.45 13.96 10.86
C ASN A 114 -12.96 14.30 11.09
N ASN A 115 -12.27 14.85 10.07
CA ASN A 115 -10.84 15.18 10.11
C ASN A 115 -9.93 14.03 10.58
N LEU A 116 -10.21 12.80 10.14
CA LEU A 116 -9.55 11.58 10.60
C LEU A 116 -8.20 11.28 9.91
N GLY A 117 -7.62 12.25 9.20
CA GLY A 117 -6.42 12.05 8.38
C GLY A 117 -6.71 11.41 7.01
N PRO A 118 -5.68 11.17 6.19
CA PRO A 118 -5.83 10.53 4.89
C PRO A 118 -6.18 9.03 5.04
N VAL A 119 -6.69 8.43 3.98
CA VAL A 119 -6.99 6.99 3.90
C VAL A 119 -5.82 6.27 3.23
N VAL A 120 -5.18 5.33 3.93
CA VAL A 120 -4.05 4.53 3.42
C VAL A 120 -4.57 3.15 2.97
N ALA A 121 -4.39 2.84 1.69
CA ALA A 121 -4.72 1.56 1.08
C ALA A 121 -3.45 0.83 0.60
N PHE A 122 -3.41 -0.48 0.86
CA PHE A 122 -2.34 -1.37 0.43
C PHE A 122 -2.90 -2.34 -0.63
N PRO A 123 -2.75 -2.08 -1.94
CA PRO A 123 -3.35 -2.90 -3.00
C PRO A 123 -2.83 -4.35 -3.05
N GLU A 124 -1.70 -4.65 -2.41
CA GLU A 124 -1.21 -6.02 -2.19
C GLU A 124 -2.09 -6.84 -1.21
N ASN A 125 -2.97 -6.18 -0.43
CA ASN A 125 -3.89 -6.73 0.57
C ASN A 125 -3.27 -7.63 1.68
N THR A 126 -1.94 -7.75 1.72
CA THR A 126 -1.17 -8.44 2.76
C THR A 126 0.30 -8.00 2.70
N THR A 127 1.10 -8.30 3.73
CA THR A 127 2.54 -8.01 3.70
C THR A 127 3.30 -8.89 2.71
N SER A 128 4.08 -8.28 1.81
CA SER A 128 5.10 -8.96 1.01
C SER A 128 6.39 -9.20 1.82
N ASN A 129 7.43 -9.71 1.17
CA ASN A 129 8.78 -9.88 1.72
C ASN A 129 9.73 -8.72 1.37
N GLY A 130 9.24 -7.65 0.74
CA GLY A 130 10.06 -6.52 0.30
C GLY A 130 11.08 -6.82 -0.81
N LEU A 131 11.10 -8.04 -1.37
CA LEU A 131 11.93 -8.42 -2.52
C LEU A 131 11.16 -8.32 -3.85
N ALA A 132 9.84 -8.48 -3.80
CA ALA A 132 8.94 -8.35 -4.94
C ALA A 132 7.56 -7.88 -4.46
N LEU A 133 6.80 -7.22 -5.34
CA LEU A 133 5.42 -6.83 -5.09
C LEU A 133 4.47 -7.99 -5.40
N LEU A 134 3.43 -8.15 -4.60
CA LEU A 134 2.32 -9.04 -4.91
C LEU A 134 1.45 -8.48 -6.04
N LYS A 135 0.58 -9.33 -6.59
CA LYS A 135 -0.47 -8.93 -7.52
C LYS A 135 -1.40 -7.96 -6.80
N MET A 136 -1.45 -6.72 -7.29
CA MET A 136 -2.32 -5.67 -6.78
C MET A 136 -3.78 -5.93 -7.15
N LEU A 137 -4.69 -5.69 -6.20
CA LEU A 137 -6.13 -5.62 -6.46
C LEU A 137 -6.48 -4.32 -7.20
N PRO A 138 -7.45 -4.34 -8.14
CA PRO A 138 -7.92 -3.14 -8.82
C PRO A 138 -8.87 -2.36 -7.91
N ILE A 139 -8.32 -1.50 -7.04
CA ILE A 139 -9.06 -0.77 -6.00
C ILE A 139 -10.17 0.08 -6.61
N PHE A 140 -9.87 0.73 -7.74
CA PHE A 140 -10.76 1.67 -8.41
C PHE A 140 -11.60 1.00 -9.49
N GLY A 141 -11.51 -0.33 -9.64
CA GLY A 141 -12.31 -1.16 -10.54
C GLY A 141 -13.82 -0.89 -10.42
N ASN A 142 -14.32 -0.83 -9.18
CA ASN A 142 -15.69 -0.45 -8.84
C ASN A 142 -15.84 1.08 -8.82
N SER A 143 -16.83 1.62 -9.53
CA SER A 143 -17.14 3.05 -9.56
C SER A 143 -17.49 3.63 -8.18
N GLU A 144 -18.06 2.84 -7.27
CA GLU A 144 -18.32 3.27 -5.90
C GLU A 144 -17.06 3.56 -5.09
N ASN A 145 -15.88 3.06 -5.52
CA ASN A 145 -14.61 3.34 -4.87
C ASN A 145 -13.93 4.64 -5.39
N LEU A 146 -14.50 5.29 -6.41
CA LEU A 146 -14.02 6.58 -6.91
C LEU A 146 -14.50 7.72 -6.00
N ASP A 147 -13.58 8.57 -5.54
CA ASP A 147 -13.91 9.84 -4.87
C ASP A 147 -13.20 11.00 -5.57
N GLU A 148 -13.94 11.68 -6.46
CA GLU A 148 -13.48 12.85 -7.23
C GLU A 148 -12.97 14.03 -6.38
N LYS A 149 -13.24 14.04 -5.06
CA LYS A 149 -12.77 15.08 -4.14
C LYS A 149 -11.45 14.71 -3.46
N SER A 150 -10.95 13.49 -3.68
CA SER A 150 -9.72 12.99 -3.07
C SER A 150 -8.54 13.03 -4.02
N ASN A 151 -7.41 13.54 -3.54
CA ASN A 151 -6.15 13.48 -4.26
C ASN A 151 -5.49 12.12 -4.00
N LEU A 152 -4.91 11.51 -5.04
CA LEU A 152 -4.08 10.32 -4.90
C LEU A 152 -2.63 10.71 -4.55
N PHE A 153 -2.02 9.95 -3.65
CA PHE A 153 -0.60 10.04 -3.32
C PHE A 153 0.03 8.65 -3.34
N VAL A 154 1.08 8.45 -4.13
CA VAL A 154 1.78 7.16 -4.19
C VAL A 154 3.08 7.22 -3.38
N TYR A 155 3.21 6.29 -2.44
CA TYR A 155 4.40 6.08 -1.62
C TYR A 155 4.96 4.69 -1.87
N SER A 156 6.27 4.53 -1.69
CA SER A 156 6.90 3.23 -1.55
C SER A 156 7.87 3.23 -0.38
N LEU A 157 7.74 2.20 0.45
CA LEU A 157 8.55 1.95 1.62
C LEU A 157 9.49 0.78 1.35
N ARG A 158 10.78 0.98 1.59
CA ARG A 158 11.82 -0.03 1.43
C ARG A 158 12.75 -0.06 2.63
N TYR A 159 13.15 -1.27 3.01
CA TYR A 159 14.05 -1.54 4.13
C TYR A 159 15.41 -2.04 3.60
N PRO A 160 16.44 -1.19 3.47
CA PRO A 160 17.80 -1.65 3.26
C PRO A 160 18.33 -2.29 4.55
N PHE A 161 18.69 -3.57 4.50
CA PHE A 161 19.24 -4.31 5.64
C PHE A 161 20.48 -5.12 5.24
N LYS A 162 21.24 -5.58 6.25
CA LYS A 162 22.45 -6.41 6.06
C LYS A 162 22.38 -7.76 6.78
N TYR A 163 21.80 -7.79 8.00
CA TYR A 163 21.80 -8.97 8.87
C TYR A 163 20.38 -9.52 9.08
N PHE A 164 19.49 -8.72 9.66
CA PHE A 164 18.09 -9.05 9.90
C PHE A 164 17.19 -8.13 9.08
N SER A 165 16.14 -8.67 8.44
CA SER A 165 15.21 -7.87 7.65
C SER A 165 14.09 -7.30 8.52
N PRO A 166 13.80 -6.00 8.44
CA PRO A 166 12.62 -5.43 9.11
C PRO A 166 11.27 -5.76 8.46
N THR A 167 11.27 -6.49 7.34
CA THR A 167 10.04 -6.94 6.65
C THR A 167 9.36 -8.09 7.41
N TYR A 168 8.10 -7.93 7.78
CA TYR A 168 7.33 -8.95 8.49
C TYR A 168 6.30 -9.62 7.57
N SER A 169 6.69 -10.76 6.97
CA SER A 169 5.82 -11.54 6.07
C SER A 169 5.17 -12.75 6.74
N ILE A 170 5.89 -13.40 7.68
CA ILE A 170 5.57 -14.68 8.29
C ILE A 170 6.25 -14.83 9.66
N GLY A 171 5.70 -15.70 10.52
CA GLY A 171 6.31 -16.09 11.80
C GLY A 171 5.58 -15.51 13.00
N ASN A 172 6.34 -15.16 14.06
CA ASN A 172 5.82 -14.60 15.30
C ASN A 172 6.27 -13.14 15.43
N ALA A 173 5.32 -12.20 15.38
CA ALA A 173 5.59 -10.77 15.45
C ALA A 173 6.25 -10.32 16.77
N TYR A 174 5.97 -10.98 17.91
CA TYR A 174 6.62 -10.65 19.18
C TYR A 174 8.11 -11.00 19.14
N SER A 175 8.44 -12.16 18.57
CA SER A 175 9.84 -12.54 18.33
C SER A 175 10.52 -11.57 17.35
N HIS A 176 9.87 -11.27 16.21
CA HIS A 176 10.38 -10.30 15.24
C HIS A 176 10.61 -8.92 15.88
N PHE A 177 9.67 -8.45 16.70
CA PHE A 177 9.77 -7.16 17.40
C PHE A 177 10.92 -7.15 18.42
N ALA A 178 11.11 -8.23 19.18
CA ALA A 178 12.25 -8.36 20.09
C ALA A 178 13.59 -8.34 19.35
N HIS A 179 13.68 -9.01 18.19
CA HIS A 179 14.88 -8.97 17.34
C HIS A 179 15.13 -7.57 16.76
N LEU A 180 14.09 -6.84 16.35
CA LEU A 180 14.21 -5.44 15.93
C LEU A 180 14.73 -4.54 17.06
N CYS A 181 14.22 -4.69 18.28
CA CYS A 181 14.71 -3.94 19.46
C CYS A 181 16.18 -4.28 19.80
N SER A 182 16.67 -5.45 19.41
CA SER A 182 18.09 -5.81 19.54
C SER A 182 18.99 -5.21 18.45
N GLN A 183 18.42 -4.61 17.39
CA GLN A 183 19.18 -3.90 16.37
C GLN A 183 19.34 -2.42 16.74
N ILE A 184 20.58 -1.99 16.97
CA ILE A 184 20.92 -0.59 17.27
C ILE A 184 20.48 0.37 16.15
N TYR A 185 20.49 -0.07 14.89
CA TYR A 185 20.13 0.79 13.76
C TYR A 185 19.37 0.03 12.69
N ASN A 186 18.22 0.57 12.30
CA ASN A 186 17.41 0.14 11.18
C ASN A 186 17.11 1.31 10.24
N LYS A 187 17.08 1.03 8.94
CA LYS A 187 16.90 2.04 7.90
C LYS A 187 15.58 1.86 7.16
N LEU A 188 14.80 2.93 7.08
CA LEU A 188 13.64 3.04 6.21
C LEU A 188 13.93 4.09 5.13
N ALA A 189 13.84 3.68 3.86
CA ALA A 189 13.84 4.57 2.72
C ALA A 189 12.38 4.72 2.23
N VAL A 190 11.89 5.96 2.18
CA VAL A 190 10.55 6.29 1.70
C VAL A 190 10.68 7.07 0.40
N VAL A 191 10.09 6.56 -0.67
CA VAL A 191 10.01 7.25 -1.96
C VAL A 191 8.58 7.69 -2.18
N ARG A 192 8.38 8.96 -2.52
CA ARG A 192 7.07 9.54 -2.78
C ARG A 192 7.04 10.15 -4.18
N VAL A 193 5.92 10.00 -4.88
CA VAL A 193 5.70 10.64 -6.20
C VAL A 193 5.19 12.07 -6.04
N SER A 194 5.55 12.95 -6.98
CA SER A 194 4.99 14.30 -7.04
C SER A 194 3.47 14.25 -7.33
N THR A 195 2.70 15.10 -6.64
CA THR A 195 1.23 15.08 -6.74
C THR A 195 0.71 15.40 -8.15
N GLU A 196 1.50 16.07 -8.99
CA GLU A 196 1.19 16.34 -10.40
C GLU A 196 1.24 15.10 -11.31
N GLU A 197 1.96 14.06 -10.91
CA GLU A 197 2.14 12.83 -11.69
C GLU A 197 1.28 11.67 -11.19
N CYS A 198 0.74 11.78 -9.98
CA CYS A 198 -0.29 10.86 -9.49
C CYS A 198 -1.53 10.90 -10.40
N PRO A 199 -2.20 9.76 -10.67
CA PRO A 199 -3.45 9.77 -11.42
C PRO A 199 -4.50 10.62 -10.70
N LYS A 200 -5.30 11.39 -11.45
CA LYS A 200 -6.49 12.04 -10.91
C LYS A 200 -7.67 11.11 -11.09
N LEU A 201 -8.61 11.15 -10.14
CA LEU A 201 -9.83 10.37 -10.19
C LEU A 201 -10.91 10.98 -11.10
N ASN A 202 -10.69 12.19 -11.60
CA ASN A 202 -11.66 12.99 -12.37
C ASN A 202 -11.30 13.05 -13.88
N ASP A 203 -10.22 12.41 -14.30
CA ASP A 203 -9.76 12.45 -15.69
C ASP A 203 -10.48 11.39 -16.54
N GLU A 204 -11.70 11.71 -17.04
CA GLU A 204 -12.37 10.93 -18.10
C GLU A 204 -11.60 10.91 -19.44
N ASN A 205 -10.47 11.61 -19.54
CA ASN A 205 -9.78 11.93 -20.78
C ASN A 205 -8.36 11.34 -20.86
N VAL A 206 -8.26 10.06 -21.22
CA VAL A 206 -7.10 9.52 -21.96
C VAL A 206 -7.56 8.61 -23.11
N GLN A 207 -8.43 9.14 -23.97
CA GLN A 207 -8.57 8.67 -25.35
C GLN A 207 -8.13 9.79 -26.29
N THR A 208 -6.88 9.71 -26.79
CA THR A 208 -6.42 10.28 -28.09
C THR A 208 -4.92 10.03 -28.28
N ASN A 209 -4.57 8.94 -28.97
CA ASN A 209 -3.73 8.98 -30.18
C ASN A 209 -3.37 7.55 -30.68
N MET A 210 -4.17 7.14 -31.68
CA MET A 210 -3.87 6.30 -32.86
C MET A 210 -2.38 6.12 -33.26
N GLN A 211 -1.92 5.05 -33.94
CA GLN A 211 -2.44 3.77 -34.51
C GLN A 211 -1.32 2.70 -34.35
N GLY A 212 -1.46 1.40 -34.60
CA GLY A 212 -2.56 0.49 -35.00
C GLY A 212 -2.25 -0.92 -34.42
N GLU A 213 -2.74 -2.08 -34.90
CA GLU A 213 -3.70 -2.47 -35.95
C GLU A 213 -4.70 -3.51 -35.36
N THR A 214 -5.70 -3.90 -36.15
CA THR A 214 -6.71 -4.99 -36.01
C THR A 214 -6.21 -6.28 -35.30
N GLU A 215 -7.05 -7.07 -34.60
CA GLU A 215 -8.41 -7.53 -34.98
C GLU A 215 -9.32 -7.95 -33.78
N ASP A 216 -10.53 -8.45 -34.08
CA ASP A 216 -11.73 -8.49 -33.23
C ASP A 216 -11.87 -9.69 -32.26
N THR A 217 -12.41 -9.48 -31.04
CA THR A 217 -13.59 -10.22 -30.53
C THR A 217 -14.13 -9.68 -29.17
N GLY A 218 -15.28 -9.02 -29.23
CA GLY A 218 -16.44 -9.23 -28.33
C GLY A 218 -16.34 -9.08 -26.79
N LYS A 219 -16.99 -8.00 -26.29
CA LYS A 219 -17.69 -7.85 -24.98
C LYS A 219 -16.85 -7.69 -23.69
N GLU A 220 -16.77 -6.46 -23.17
CA GLU A 220 -17.60 -5.95 -22.05
C GLU A 220 -17.30 -4.44 -21.79
N GLN A 221 -18.24 -3.69 -21.19
CA GLN A 221 -18.10 -2.24 -20.99
C GLN A 221 -17.43 -1.91 -19.63
N GLU A 222 -16.09 -1.96 -19.57
CA GLU A 222 -15.27 -1.56 -18.39
C GLU A 222 -14.23 -0.46 -18.71
N ASN A 223 -14.67 0.67 -19.29
CA ASN A 223 -13.73 1.58 -19.99
C ASN A 223 -13.12 2.74 -19.17
N GLY A 224 -13.44 2.90 -17.89
CA GLY A 224 -12.90 4.01 -17.05
C GLY A 224 -11.87 3.56 -16.01
N SER A 225 -12.26 2.65 -15.12
CA SER A 225 -11.54 2.29 -13.89
C SER A 225 -10.19 1.60 -14.13
N VAL A 226 -10.14 0.69 -15.10
CA VAL A 226 -8.99 -0.18 -15.40
C VAL A 226 -7.71 0.61 -15.73
N ASN A 227 -7.80 1.86 -16.18
CA ASN A 227 -6.65 2.70 -16.49
C ASN A 227 -5.93 3.19 -15.22
N VAL A 228 -6.68 3.63 -14.20
CA VAL A 228 -6.13 4.20 -12.96
C VAL A 228 -5.31 3.16 -12.21
N ASP A 229 -5.86 1.96 -11.99
CA ASP A 229 -5.15 0.88 -11.29
C ASP A 229 -3.90 0.39 -12.05
N LYS A 230 -3.97 0.27 -13.39
CA LYS A 230 -2.78 -0.07 -14.22
C LYS A 230 -1.69 1.00 -14.10
N LYS A 231 -2.06 2.28 -14.07
CA LYS A 231 -1.13 3.41 -13.93
C LYS A 231 -0.56 3.48 -12.51
N LEU A 232 -1.35 3.26 -11.46
CA LEU A 232 -0.86 3.15 -10.09
C LEU A 232 0.14 1.99 -9.93
N GLY A 233 -0.16 0.84 -10.54
CA GLY A 233 0.72 -0.33 -10.51
C GLY A 233 2.06 -0.07 -11.19
N SER A 234 2.08 0.54 -12.38
CA SER A 234 3.33 0.86 -13.08
C SER A 234 4.15 1.92 -12.34
N ILE A 235 3.50 2.91 -11.72
CA ILE A 235 4.14 3.89 -10.84
C ILE A 235 4.78 3.17 -9.63
N LEU A 236 4.04 2.32 -8.92
CA LEU A 236 4.52 1.65 -7.71
C LEU A 236 5.70 0.71 -7.99
N VAL A 237 5.65 -0.04 -9.10
CA VAL A 237 6.77 -0.86 -9.60
C VAL A 237 8.00 0.02 -9.88
N SER A 238 7.82 1.15 -10.57
CA SER A 238 8.91 2.07 -10.92
C SER A 238 9.61 2.67 -9.68
N ILE A 239 8.85 3.20 -8.72
CA ILE A 239 9.42 3.87 -7.53
C ILE A 239 10.01 2.88 -6.51
N SER A 240 9.40 1.71 -6.34
CA SER A 240 9.88 0.68 -5.40
C SER A 240 11.16 0.00 -5.90
N ARG A 241 11.34 -0.05 -7.23
CA ARG A 241 12.37 -0.82 -7.94
C ARG A 241 12.26 -2.32 -7.61
N LEU A 242 11.04 -2.81 -7.42
CA LEU A 242 10.71 -4.22 -7.16
C LEU A 242 10.00 -4.80 -8.38
N ARG A 243 10.22 -6.09 -8.66
CA ARG A 243 9.45 -6.81 -9.68
C ARG A 243 8.06 -7.13 -9.14
N GLN A 244 7.03 -7.04 -9.98
CA GLN A 244 5.70 -7.53 -9.64
C GLN A 244 5.60 -9.04 -9.91
N THR A 245 5.00 -9.77 -8.98
CA THR A 245 4.74 -11.21 -9.08
C THR A 245 3.32 -11.48 -9.59
N LYS A 246 3.05 -12.74 -9.96
CA LYS A 246 1.69 -13.22 -10.25
C LYS A 246 0.90 -13.63 -8.99
N LEU A 247 1.55 -13.67 -7.83
CA LEU A 247 0.98 -14.18 -6.57
C LEU A 247 0.17 -13.11 -5.86
N SER A 248 -1.01 -13.48 -5.36
CA SER A 248 -1.97 -12.62 -4.65
C SER A 248 -1.93 -12.81 -3.13
N ALA A 249 -2.75 -12.04 -2.41
CA ALA A 249 -2.96 -12.24 -0.98
C ALA A 249 -3.58 -13.63 -0.64
N LEU A 250 -4.35 -14.22 -1.55
CA LEU A 250 -4.93 -15.56 -1.37
C LEU A 250 -3.87 -16.65 -1.50
N ASP A 251 -2.96 -16.54 -2.48
CA ASP A 251 -1.83 -17.47 -2.61
C ASP A 251 -0.93 -17.45 -1.35
N LYS A 252 -0.73 -16.26 -0.76
CA LYS A 252 -0.04 -16.13 0.53
C LYS A 252 -0.84 -16.78 1.67
N LEU A 253 -2.17 -16.65 1.70
CA LEU A 253 -3.00 -17.30 2.72
C LEU A 253 -2.82 -18.82 2.70
N ASP A 254 -2.84 -19.43 1.51
CA ASP A 254 -2.65 -20.87 1.37
C ASP A 254 -1.22 -21.32 1.67
N PHE A 255 -0.22 -20.52 1.30
CA PHE A 255 1.17 -20.72 1.74
C PHE A 255 1.30 -20.68 3.27
N LEU A 256 0.62 -19.77 3.97
CA LEU A 256 0.63 -19.70 5.43
C LEU A 256 -0.01 -20.92 6.10
N LYS A 257 -1.11 -21.45 5.55
CA LYS A 257 -1.71 -22.72 6.02
C LYS A 257 -0.69 -23.87 5.90
N TYR A 258 -0.14 -24.05 4.70
CA TYR A 258 0.86 -25.08 4.41
C TYR A 258 2.12 -24.98 5.29
N TYR A 259 2.62 -23.76 5.51
CA TYR A 259 3.78 -23.51 6.37
C TYR A 259 3.50 -23.88 7.83
N ASN A 260 2.34 -23.52 8.36
CA ASN A 260 1.96 -23.86 9.73
C ASN A 260 1.77 -25.38 9.90
N GLU A 261 1.11 -26.06 8.97
CA GLU A 261 1.00 -27.54 8.97
C GLU A 261 2.37 -28.22 8.94
N ARG A 262 3.34 -27.69 8.18
CA ARG A 262 4.72 -28.18 8.15
C ARG A 262 5.41 -27.95 9.49
N LEU A 263 5.25 -26.78 10.11
CA LEU A 263 5.84 -26.48 11.42
C LEU A 263 5.35 -27.44 12.51
N GLU A 264 4.05 -27.72 12.58
CA GLU A 264 3.52 -28.67 13.59
C GLU A 264 4.08 -30.08 13.37
N LYS A 265 4.19 -30.55 12.12
CA LYS A 265 4.85 -31.82 11.78
C LYS A 265 6.32 -31.87 12.19
N TYR A 266 7.06 -30.75 12.10
CA TYR A 266 8.45 -30.68 12.58
C TYR A 266 8.56 -30.67 14.10
N LYS A 267 7.57 -30.12 14.81
CA LYS A 267 7.52 -30.17 16.28
C LYS A 267 7.17 -31.56 16.80
N SER A 268 6.24 -32.27 16.15
CA SER A 268 5.81 -33.62 16.57
C SER A 268 6.84 -34.73 16.33
N VAL A 269 7.96 -34.42 15.68
CA VAL A 269 9.09 -35.34 15.39
C VAL A 269 10.31 -35.06 16.30
N LYS A 270 10.19 -34.09 17.21
CA LYS A 270 11.20 -33.73 18.21
C LYS A 270 10.71 -33.98 19.63
#